data_AF-A0A955TXN3-F1
#
_entry.id   AF-A0A955TXN3-F1
#
_cell.length_a   1.000
_cell.length_b   1.000
_cell.length_c   1.000
_cell.angle_alpha   90.00
_cell.angle_beta   90.00
_cell.angle_gamma   90.00
#
_symmetry.space_group_name_H-M   'P 1'
#
loop_
_entity.id
_entity.type
_entity.pdbx_description
1 polymer ?
#
loop_
_entity_poly.entity_id
_entity_poly.type
_entity_poly.pdbx_seq_one_letter_code
_entity_poly.pdbx_strand_id
1 'polypeptide(L)'
;MRLFIYLLLVTFMLTACSTRVMSPEETAEISSKTYRAVTPQAILSAASDLFFLADDQAFQRTLEPDQLVAVREHSFNIGLNLVQSQDTWNISTHPDTDGTKVTLDVKSEESWITGKTQVQRPNGPAVYTQFWNRLDYLLGQSTKWMSCGDLNHEYLEDRTWGDVWWLCSDVQDRLPPELMTGIWQNGGNNELSPEVQQRCMNKVLDGLYGIADSQRQQDLYLTLCLEEEGYRLFDEHF
;
A
#
# COMPACT_ATOMS: atom_id res chain seq x y z
N MET A 1 -23.38 -54.08 8.21
CA MET A 1 -23.14 -53.24 7.01
C MET A 1 -23.57 -51.78 7.19
N ARG A 2 -24.75 -51.46 7.74
CA ARG A 2 -25.20 -50.06 7.97
C ARG A 2 -24.32 -49.25 8.95
N LEU A 3 -23.76 -49.87 9.99
CA LEU A 3 -22.88 -49.21 10.97
C LEU A 3 -21.55 -48.71 10.35
N PHE A 4 -21.04 -49.40 9.32
CA PHE A 4 -19.82 -49.03 8.62
C PHE A 4 -20.00 -47.78 7.74
N ILE A 5 -21.20 -47.57 7.20
CA ILE A 5 -21.53 -46.40 6.37
C ILE A 5 -21.56 -45.12 7.22
N TYR A 6 -22.12 -45.18 8.44
CA TYR A 6 -22.12 -44.04 9.36
C TYR A 6 -20.72 -43.68 9.86
N LEU A 7 -19.85 -44.68 10.08
CA LEU A 7 -18.47 -44.44 10.51
C LEU A 7 -17.63 -43.73 9.41
N LEU A 8 -17.89 -44.05 8.15
CA LEU A 8 -17.24 -43.45 6.98
C LEU A 8 -17.73 -42.03 6.68
N LEU A 9 -19.00 -41.73 7.00
CA LEU A 9 -19.59 -40.39 6.81
C LEU A 9 -19.13 -39.39 7.89
N VAL A 10 -18.83 -39.86 9.10
CA VAL A 10 -18.30 -39.02 10.19
C VAL A 10 -16.81 -38.71 10.02
N THR A 11 -16.04 -39.59 9.36
CA THR A 11 -14.60 -39.35 9.11
C THR A 11 -14.33 -38.30 8.02
N PHE A 12 -15.28 -38.06 7.11
CA PHE A 12 -15.13 -37.04 6.06
C PHE A 12 -15.38 -35.60 6.56
N MET A 13 -16.01 -35.43 7.72
CA MET A 13 -16.31 -34.13 8.33
C MET A 13 -15.16 -33.58 9.21
N LEU A 14 -14.07 -34.34 9.35
CA LEU A 14 -12.86 -33.95 10.11
C LEU A 14 -11.73 -33.48 9.19
N THR A 15 -12.02 -33.02 7.97
CA THR A 15 -11.04 -32.27 7.19
C THR A 15 -10.79 -30.95 7.89
N ALA A 16 -9.77 -30.95 8.75
CA ALA A 16 -9.30 -29.80 9.50
C ALA A 16 -9.10 -28.61 8.56
N CYS A 17 -9.59 -27.44 8.95
CA CYS A 17 -9.21 -26.17 8.35
C CYS A 17 -7.69 -26.00 8.54
N SER A 18 -6.93 -26.45 7.55
CA SER A 18 -5.51 -26.13 7.44
C SER A 18 -5.41 -24.66 7.13
N THR A 19 -5.03 -23.84 8.10
CA THR A 19 -4.62 -22.46 7.83
C THR A 19 -3.39 -22.52 6.93
N ARG A 20 -3.50 -21.98 5.71
CA ARG A 20 -2.36 -21.87 4.80
C ARG A 20 -1.32 -20.95 5.43
N VAL A 21 -0.07 -21.40 5.48
CA VAL A 21 1.06 -20.62 6.02
C VAL A 21 2.16 -20.67 4.96
N MET A 22 2.76 -19.51 4.64
CA MET A 22 3.88 -19.46 3.70
C MET A 22 5.09 -20.15 4.31
N SER A 23 5.79 -20.96 3.52
CA SER A 23 7.09 -21.47 3.92
C SER A 23 8.13 -20.34 3.97
N PRO A 24 9.24 -20.52 4.71
CA PRO A 24 10.34 -19.55 4.69
C PRO A 24 10.91 -19.34 3.27
N GLU A 25 10.91 -20.37 2.43
CA GLU A 25 11.38 -20.31 1.04
C GLU A 25 10.43 -19.49 0.17
N GLU A 26 9.11 -19.73 0.28
CA GLU A 26 8.08 -18.93 -0.39
C GLU A 26 8.16 -17.46 0.04
N THR A 27 8.39 -17.21 1.33
CA THR A 27 8.55 -15.86 1.87
C THR A 27 9.79 -15.20 1.30
N ALA A 28 10.93 -15.88 1.24
CA ALA A 28 12.16 -15.35 0.66
C ALA A 28 12.04 -15.05 -0.84
N GLU A 29 11.31 -15.88 -1.58
CA GLU A 29 11.02 -15.65 -2.99
C GLU A 29 10.13 -14.41 -3.18
N ILE A 30 8.98 -14.34 -2.51
CA ILE A 30 8.01 -13.26 -2.71
C ILE A 30 8.45 -11.93 -2.10
N SER A 31 9.35 -11.94 -1.11
CA SER A 31 9.91 -10.73 -0.49
C SER A 31 11.05 -10.11 -1.30
N SER A 32 11.39 -10.65 -2.46
CA SER A 32 12.46 -10.08 -3.28
C SER A 32 12.11 -9.99 -4.76
N LYS A 33 12.64 -8.95 -5.42
CA LYS A 33 12.47 -8.75 -6.86
C LYS A 33 13.66 -8.02 -7.44
N THR A 34 14.07 -8.40 -8.65
CA THR A 34 15.16 -7.71 -9.37
C THR A 34 14.60 -6.86 -10.50
N TYR A 35 14.95 -5.57 -10.52
CA TYR A 35 14.58 -4.64 -11.59
C TYR A 35 15.75 -4.40 -12.53
N ARG A 36 15.54 -4.62 -13.83
CA ARG A 36 16.56 -4.39 -14.86
C ARG A 36 16.65 -2.90 -15.19
N ALA A 37 17.87 -2.39 -15.31
CA ALA A 37 18.14 -1.00 -15.72
C ALA A 37 17.48 0.09 -14.84
N VAL A 38 17.05 -0.24 -13.63
CA VAL A 38 16.56 0.74 -12.64
C VAL A 38 17.60 0.86 -11.54
N THR A 39 17.98 2.10 -11.19
CA THR A 39 18.97 2.36 -10.14
C THR A 39 18.37 2.14 -8.74
N PRO A 40 19.20 1.80 -7.73
CA PRO A 40 18.77 1.73 -6.33
C PRO A 40 17.99 2.96 -5.88
N GLN A 41 18.49 4.16 -6.19
CA GLN A 41 17.87 5.42 -5.78
C GLN A 41 16.50 5.64 -6.43
N ALA A 42 16.32 5.27 -7.71
CA ALA A 42 15.03 5.37 -8.38
C ALA A 42 13.99 4.44 -7.75
N ILE A 43 14.41 3.22 -7.37
CA ILE A 43 13.55 2.24 -6.67
C ILE A 43 13.13 2.77 -5.30
N LEU A 44 14.08 3.25 -4.50
CA LEU A 44 13.77 3.74 -3.15
C LEU A 44 12.92 5.02 -3.19
N SER A 45 13.14 5.90 -4.17
CA SER A 45 12.27 7.07 -4.41
C SER A 45 10.85 6.64 -4.77
N ALA A 46 10.69 5.67 -5.68
CA ALA A 46 9.38 5.14 -6.05
C ALA A 46 8.70 4.43 -4.88
N ALA A 47 9.44 3.71 -4.04
CA ALA A 47 8.91 3.12 -2.82
C ALA A 47 8.47 4.19 -1.81
N SER A 48 9.20 5.31 -1.70
CA SER A 48 8.79 6.45 -0.86
C SER A 48 7.50 7.09 -1.36
N ASP A 49 7.35 7.25 -2.69
CA ASP A 49 6.11 7.72 -3.32
C ASP A 49 4.95 6.74 -3.09
N LEU A 50 5.20 5.43 -3.07
CA LEU A 50 4.19 4.40 -2.77
C LEU A 50 3.57 4.62 -1.37
N PHE A 51 4.39 4.82 -0.34
CA PHE A 51 3.88 5.03 1.03
C PHE A 51 3.20 6.40 1.18
N PHE A 52 3.66 7.41 0.45
CA PHE A 52 2.98 8.71 0.36
C PHE A 52 1.58 8.60 -0.26
N LEU A 53 1.46 7.82 -1.33
CA LEU A 53 0.19 7.53 -1.98
C LEU A 53 -0.71 6.67 -1.09
N ALA A 54 -0.15 5.74 -0.32
CA ALA A 54 -0.90 4.98 0.66
C ALA A 54 -1.54 5.93 1.69
N ASP A 55 -0.72 6.67 2.44
CA ASP A 55 -1.14 7.78 3.30
C ASP A 55 0.11 8.50 3.85
N ASP A 56 0.34 9.75 3.45
CA ASP A 56 1.49 10.55 3.88
C ASP A 56 1.45 10.95 5.35
N GLN A 57 0.27 10.93 5.99
CA GLN A 57 0.09 11.23 7.40
C GLN A 57 0.22 9.98 8.27
N ALA A 58 -0.12 8.80 7.73
CA ALA A 58 0.01 7.55 8.47
C ALA A 58 1.43 6.98 8.44
N PHE A 59 2.19 7.21 7.36
CA PHE A 59 3.52 6.63 7.19
C PHE A 59 4.65 7.66 7.39
N GLN A 60 5.44 7.45 8.44
CA GLN A 60 6.74 8.09 8.58
C GLN A 60 7.75 7.37 7.69
N ARG A 61 8.48 8.11 6.85
CA ARG A 61 9.39 7.55 5.84
C ARG A 61 10.81 8.07 6.07
N THR A 62 11.77 7.17 6.21
CA THR A 62 13.20 7.49 6.37
C THR A 62 13.97 6.87 5.21
N LEU A 63 14.52 7.73 4.36
CA LEU A 63 15.28 7.34 3.18
C LEU A 63 16.79 7.42 3.45
N GLU A 64 17.49 6.32 3.20
CA GLU A 64 18.94 6.15 3.24
C GLU A 64 19.47 5.79 1.84
N PRO A 65 20.80 5.81 1.60
CA PRO A 65 21.36 5.60 0.25
C PRO A 65 20.98 4.27 -0.43
N ASP A 66 20.79 3.22 0.36
CA ASP A 66 20.51 1.84 -0.06
C ASP A 66 19.26 1.23 0.61
N GLN A 67 18.58 1.99 1.47
CA GLN A 67 17.43 1.54 2.23
C GLN A 67 16.34 2.62 2.34
N LEU A 68 15.09 2.18 2.43
CA LEU A 68 13.94 2.98 2.88
C LEU A 68 13.28 2.24 4.04
N VAL A 69 13.00 2.97 5.11
CA VAL A 69 12.17 2.48 6.23
C VAL A 69 10.87 3.27 6.24
N ALA A 70 9.73 2.60 6.14
CA ALA A 70 8.43 3.21 6.36
C ALA A 70 7.78 2.61 7.62
N VAL A 71 7.33 3.49 8.51
CA VAL A 71 6.74 3.14 9.81
C VAL A 71 5.34 3.72 9.90
N ARG A 72 4.38 2.89 10.29
CA ARG A 72 3.01 3.31 10.62
C ARG A 72 2.66 2.88 12.03
N GLU A 73 2.33 3.86 12.87
CA GLU A 73 1.77 3.62 14.19
C GLU A 73 0.25 3.70 14.11
N HIS A 74 -0.44 2.71 14.67
CA HIS A 74 -1.90 2.69 14.72
C HIS A 74 -2.39 1.96 15.97
N SER A 75 -3.69 2.07 16.23
CA SER A 75 -4.30 1.36 17.34
C SER A 75 -5.71 0.92 16.98
N PHE A 76 -6.08 -0.26 17.44
CA PHE A 76 -7.41 -0.81 17.24
C PHE A 76 -7.90 -1.50 18.51
N ASN A 77 -9.22 -1.63 18.62
CA ASN A 77 -9.86 -2.27 19.76
C ASN A 77 -10.22 -3.73 19.39
N ILE A 78 -9.67 -4.70 20.13
CA ILE A 78 -10.12 -6.09 20.09
C ILE A 78 -10.97 -6.36 21.34
N GLY A 79 -12.29 -6.32 21.16
CA GLY A 79 -13.25 -6.43 22.24
C GLY A 79 -13.14 -5.23 23.19
N LEU A 80 -12.68 -5.47 24.43
CA LEU A 80 -12.45 -4.42 25.43
C LEU A 80 -10.97 -4.03 25.58
N ASN A 81 -10.08 -4.60 24.76
CA ASN A 81 -8.65 -4.34 24.84
C ASN A 81 -8.21 -3.40 23.71
N LEU A 82 -7.52 -2.32 24.08
CA LEU A 82 -6.77 -1.51 23.14
C LEU A 82 -5.47 -2.23 22.78
N VAL A 83 -5.20 -2.36 21.48
CA VAL A 83 -3.94 -2.86 20.94
C VAL A 83 -3.26 -1.70 20.23
N GLN A 84 -2.01 -1.41 20.62
CA GLN A 84 -1.15 -0.48 19.91
C GLN A 84 -0.26 -1.28 18.97
N SER A 85 -0.11 -0.81 17.74
CA SER A 85 0.58 -1.53 16.68
C SER A 85 1.55 -0.60 15.97
N GLN A 86 2.73 -1.12 15.66
CA GLN A 86 3.72 -0.44 14.83
C GLN A 86 4.10 -1.33 13.65
N ASP A 87 3.64 -0.95 12.46
CA ASP A 87 4.00 -1.64 11.23
C ASP A 87 5.30 -1.04 10.69
N THR A 88 6.29 -1.89 10.43
CA THR A 88 7.58 -1.49 9.85
C THR A 88 7.79 -2.18 8.52
N TRP A 89 8.13 -1.38 7.52
CA TRP A 89 8.49 -1.79 6.17
C TRP A 89 9.94 -1.42 5.92
N ASN A 90 10.80 -2.42 5.76
CA ASN A 90 12.20 -2.23 5.41
C ASN A 90 12.41 -2.63 3.96
N ILE A 91 12.73 -1.67 3.12
CA ILE A 91 13.01 -1.86 1.70
C ILE A 91 14.50 -1.62 1.52
N SER A 92 15.25 -2.63 1.12
CA SER A 92 16.67 -2.50 0.83
C SER A 92 16.97 -2.84 -0.62
N THR A 93 17.97 -2.16 -1.17
CA THR A 93 18.36 -2.25 -2.57
C THR A 93 19.84 -2.59 -2.67
N HIS A 94 20.17 -3.54 -3.53
CA HIS A 94 21.54 -3.98 -3.74
C HIS A 94 21.80 -4.11 -5.25
N PRO A 95 22.89 -3.56 -5.77
CA PRO A 95 23.32 -3.86 -7.13
C PRO A 95 23.53 -5.37 -7.29
N ASP A 96 23.01 -5.92 -8.38
CA ASP A 96 23.12 -7.32 -8.78
C ASP A 96 23.59 -7.38 -10.26
N THR A 97 24.07 -8.54 -10.69
CA THR A 97 24.52 -8.80 -12.05
C THR A 97 23.44 -8.51 -13.11
N ASP A 98 22.17 -8.75 -12.77
CA ASP A 98 21.02 -8.58 -13.67
C ASP A 98 20.27 -7.24 -13.48
N GLY A 99 20.73 -6.36 -12.59
CA GLY A 99 20.05 -5.09 -12.30
C GLY A 99 20.15 -4.71 -10.83
N THR A 100 19.07 -4.17 -10.26
CA THR A 100 19.01 -3.88 -8.83
C THR A 100 18.07 -4.86 -8.15
N LYS A 101 18.60 -5.65 -7.21
CA LYS A 101 17.80 -6.51 -6.35
C LYS A 101 17.19 -5.68 -5.23
N VAL A 102 15.90 -5.88 -5.01
CA VAL A 102 15.11 -5.24 -3.96
C VAL A 102 14.65 -6.32 -3.02
N THR A 103 14.78 -6.08 -1.72
CA THR A 103 14.29 -6.95 -0.66
C THR A 103 13.36 -6.17 0.24
N LEU A 104 12.23 -6.79 0.58
CA LEU A 104 11.18 -6.23 1.41
C LEU A 104 10.98 -7.07 2.66
N ASP A 105 11.24 -6.50 3.83
CA ASP A 105 10.85 -7.07 5.12
C ASP A 105 9.68 -6.26 5.70
N VAL A 106 8.63 -6.97 6.11
CA VAL A 106 7.42 -6.38 6.70
C VAL A 106 7.15 -7.07 8.02
N LYS A 107 6.97 -6.28 9.07
CA LYS A 107 6.59 -6.77 10.39
C LYS A 107 5.67 -5.79 11.10
N SER A 108 4.89 -6.31 12.04
CA SER A 108 4.08 -5.50 12.95
C SER A 108 4.41 -5.86 14.38
N GLU A 109 4.67 -4.86 15.21
CA GLU A 109 4.89 -5.03 16.65
C GLU A 109 3.65 -4.58 17.40
N GLU A 110 2.88 -5.55 17.90
CA GLU A 110 1.63 -5.32 18.62
C GLU A 110 1.85 -5.39 20.14
N SER A 111 1.56 -4.29 20.81
CA SER A 111 1.60 -4.18 22.27
C SER A 111 0.18 -4.18 22.84
N TRP A 112 -0.11 -5.19 23.66
CA TRP A 112 -1.40 -5.36 24.33
C TRP A 112 -1.39 -4.69 25.70
N ILE A 113 -2.56 -4.23 26.17
CA ILE A 113 -2.70 -3.64 27.53
C ILE A 113 -2.27 -4.59 28.66
N THR A 114 -2.21 -5.90 28.39
CA THR A 114 -1.67 -6.92 29.30
C THR A 114 -0.14 -6.88 29.45
N GLY A 115 0.55 -6.03 28.68
CA GLY A 115 2.00 -5.93 28.60
C GLY A 115 2.65 -6.96 27.67
N LYS A 116 1.86 -7.80 26.98
CA LYS A 116 2.38 -8.75 26.00
C LYS A 116 2.65 -8.03 24.69
N THR A 117 3.88 -8.14 24.19
CA THR A 117 4.23 -7.72 22.83
C THR A 117 4.33 -8.94 21.91
N GLN A 118 3.77 -8.85 20.70
CA GLN A 118 3.84 -9.88 19.67
C GLN A 118 4.37 -9.28 18.38
N VAL A 119 5.27 -10.01 17.71
CA VAL A 119 5.74 -9.64 16.38
C VAL A 119 4.97 -10.47 15.37
N GLN A 120 4.20 -9.82 14.53
CA GLN A 120 3.50 -10.43 13.41
C GLN A 120 4.23 -10.16 12.09
N ARG A 121 4.03 -11.06 11.13
CA ARG A 121 4.44 -10.89 9.73
C ARG A 121 3.24 -11.18 8.84
N PRO A 122 3.23 -10.67 7.60
CA PRO A 122 2.21 -11.06 6.64
C PRO A 122 2.09 -12.58 6.56
N ASN A 123 0.88 -13.08 6.78
CA ASN A 123 0.58 -14.51 6.79
C ASN A 123 0.48 -15.11 5.38
N GLY A 124 0.37 -14.28 4.34
CA GLY A 124 0.21 -14.68 2.94
C GLY A 124 0.75 -13.64 1.94
N PRO A 125 0.62 -13.91 0.63
CA PRO A 125 1.24 -13.13 -0.43
C PRO A 125 0.56 -11.80 -0.74
N ALA A 126 -0.67 -11.54 -0.23
CA ALA A 126 -1.44 -10.35 -0.58
C ALA A 126 -0.67 -9.04 -0.39
N VAL A 127 -0.02 -8.88 0.77
CA VAL A 127 0.77 -7.70 1.14
C VAL A 127 1.92 -7.45 0.17
N TYR A 128 2.70 -8.49 -0.11
CA TYR A 128 3.83 -8.43 -1.03
C TYR A 128 3.37 -8.15 -2.46
N THR A 129 2.30 -8.82 -2.89
CA THR A 129 1.70 -8.64 -4.23
C THR A 129 1.31 -7.19 -4.45
N GLN A 130 0.62 -6.58 -3.48
CA GLN A 130 0.23 -5.18 -3.58
C GLN A 130 1.43 -4.24 -3.64
N PHE A 131 2.41 -4.43 -2.75
CA PHE A 131 3.63 -3.63 -2.75
C PHE A 131 4.32 -3.68 -4.12
N TRP A 132 4.54 -4.88 -4.66
CA TRP A 132 5.22 -5.03 -5.95
C TRP A 132 4.42 -4.47 -7.12
N ASN A 133 3.10 -4.64 -7.16
CA ASN A 133 2.28 -4.08 -8.24
C ASN A 133 2.31 -2.55 -8.23
N ARG A 134 2.23 -1.92 -7.06
CA ARG A 134 2.32 -0.46 -6.93
C ARG A 134 3.72 0.06 -7.29
N LEU A 135 4.77 -0.63 -6.83
CA LEU A 135 6.14 -0.27 -7.16
C LEU A 135 6.42 -0.43 -8.67
N ASP A 136 5.93 -1.50 -9.29
CA ASP A 136 6.01 -1.74 -10.72
C ASP A 136 5.37 -0.60 -11.52
N TYR A 137 4.18 -0.15 -11.11
CA TYR A 137 3.51 0.98 -11.74
C TYR A 137 4.35 2.26 -11.66
N LEU A 138 4.85 2.60 -10.47
CA LEU A 138 5.63 3.82 -10.24
C LEU A 138 6.98 3.83 -10.98
N LEU A 139 7.52 2.64 -11.27
CA LEU A 139 8.73 2.41 -12.06
C LEU A 139 8.46 2.20 -13.56
N GLY A 140 7.19 2.32 -14.00
CA GLY A 140 6.79 2.14 -15.40
C GLY A 140 6.90 0.70 -15.93
N GLN A 141 7.01 -0.29 -15.04
CA GLN A 141 7.02 -1.72 -15.37
C GLN A 141 5.60 -2.29 -15.56
N SER A 142 4.59 -1.60 -15.03
CA SER A 142 3.17 -1.93 -15.17
C SER A 142 2.38 -0.69 -15.57
N THR A 143 1.31 -0.88 -16.33
CA THR A 143 0.32 0.17 -16.63
C THR A 143 -0.88 0.14 -15.69
N LYS A 144 -0.93 -0.83 -14.76
CA LYS A 144 -2.02 -1.01 -13.81
C LYS A 144 -1.55 -0.66 -12.40
N TRP A 145 -2.22 0.31 -11.78
CA TRP A 145 -2.13 0.57 -10.34
C TRP A 145 -3.01 -0.42 -9.59
N MET A 146 -2.50 -1.02 -8.51
CA MET A 146 -3.28 -1.90 -7.63
C MET A 146 -3.77 -1.09 -6.43
N SER A 147 -5.03 -0.65 -6.46
CA SER A 147 -5.69 -0.05 -5.29
C SER A 147 -5.96 -1.10 -4.21
N CYS A 148 -6.33 -0.65 -3.01
CA CYS A 148 -6.85 -1.53 -1.96
C CYS A 148 -8.17 -2.18 -2.37
N GLY A 149 -9.00 -1.50 -3.16
CA GLY A 149 -10.19 -2.07 -3.76
C GLY A 149 -9.87 -3.24 -4.71
N ASP A 150 -8.85 -3.08 -5.56
CA ASP A 150 -8.39 -4.14 -6.47
C ASP A 150 -7.84 -5.35 -5.71
N LEU A 151 -7.01 -5.12 -4.69
CA LEU A 151 -6.46 -6.21 -3.88
C LEU A 151 -7.56 -6.99 -3.16
N ASN A 152 -8.54 -6.29 -2.57
CA ASN A 152 -9.67 -6.92 -1.92
C ASN A 152 -10.50 -7.75 -2.92
N HIS A 153 -10.66 -7.27 -4.15
CA HIS A 153 -11.31 -8.04 -5.20
C HIS A 153 -10.52 -9.31 -5.57
N GLU A 154 -9.19 -9.22 -5.73
CA GLU A 154 -8.34 -10.40 -5.98
C GLU A 154 -8.37 -11.41 -4.83
N TYR A 155 -8.47 -10.95 -3.59
CA TYR A 155 -8.65 -11.80 -2.41
C TYR A 155 -10.00 -12.54 -2.47
N LEU A 156 -11.09 -11.84 -2.79
CA LEU A 156 -12.44 -12.42 -2.90
C LEU A 156 -12.58 -13.42 -4.06
N GLU A 157 -11.72 -13.33 -5.07
CA GLU A 157 -11.68 -14.25 -6.21
C GLU A 157 -10.66 -15.39 -6.05
N ASP A 158 -10.12 -15.60 -4.84
CA ASP A 158 -9.10 -16.61 -4.53
C ASP A 158 -7.82 -16.50 -5.40
N ARG A 159 -7.53 -15.32 -5.97
CA ARG A 159 -6.31 -15.06 -6.76
C ARG A 159 -5.11 -14.74 -5.87
N THR A 160 -5.37 -14.29 -4.66
CA THR A 160 -4.38 -14.10 -3.59
C THR A 160 -4.97 -14.53 -2.25
N TRP A 161 -4.15 -14.57 -1.19
CA TRP A 161 -4.60 -14.92 0.14
C TRP A 161 -3.73 -14.24 1.21
N GLY A 162 -4.19 -14.32 2.46
CA GLY A 162 -3.59 -13.63 3.59
C GLY A 162 -4.19 -12.25 3.82
N ASP A 163 -3.58 -11.53 4.74
CA ASP A 163 -4.08 -10.29 5.29
C ASP A 163 -3.90 -9.11 4.32
N VAL A 164 -4.99 -8.51 3.86
CA VAL A 164 -4.96 -7.36 2.93
C VAL A 164 -4.79 -6.00 3.63
N TRP A 165 -4.85 -5.96 4.95
CA TRP A 165 -5.01 -4.73 5.74
C TRP A 165 -3.70 -3.94 5.96
N TRP A 166 -2.54 -4.54 5.70
CA TRP A 166 -1.21 -3.95 5.99
C TRP A 166 -0.94 -2.62 5.28
N LEU A 167 -1.40 -2.46 4.03
CA LEU A 167 -1.31 -1.21 3.26
C LEU A 167 -2.70 -0.60 2.98
N CYS A 168 -3.76 -1.12 3.62
CA CYS A 168 -5.14 -0.78 3.28
C CYS A 168 -6.06 -0.44 4.45
N SER A 169 -5.70 -0.78 5.70
CA SER A 169 -6.48 -0.34 6.86
C SER A 169 -6.19 1.11 7.17
N ASP A 170 -7.24 1.93 7.29
CA ASP A 170 -7.17 3.29 7.83
C ASP A 170 -6.15 4.18 7.12
N VAL A 171 -6.06 4.04 5.80
CA VAL A 171 -5.22 4.83 4.90
C VAL A 171 -6.08 5.40 3.78
N GLN A 172 -5.59 6.47 3.15
CA GLN A 172 -6.30 7.16 2.08
C GLN A 172 -6.33 6.41 0.75
N ASP A 173 -5.34 5.54 0.48
CA ASP A 173 -5.22 4.77 -0.78
C ASP A 173 -5.35 5.66 -2.03
N ARG A 174 -4.57 6.74 -2.07
CA ARG A 174 -4.63 7.72 -3.15
C ARG A 174 -4.15 7.10 -4.47
N LEU A 175 -4.78 7.55 -5.55
CA LEU A 175 -4.37 7.19 -6.90
C LEU A 175 -3.18 8.07 -7.36
N PRO A 176 -2.27 7.53 -8.19
CA PRO A 176 -1.27 8.32 -8.87
C PRO A 176 -1.90 9.46 -9.71
N PRO A 177 -1.26 10.64 -9.80
CA PRO A 177 -1.82 11.80 -10.51
C PRO A 177 -2.19 11.51 -11.96
N GLU A 178 -1.43 10.64 -12.63
CA GLU A 178 -1.64 10.26 -14.03
C GLU A 178 -2.99 9.54 -14.23
N LEU A 179 -3.56 8.95 -13.17
CA LEU A 179 -4.89 8.32 -13.21
C LEU A 179 -6.02 9.29 -12.82
N MET A 180 -5.71 10.37 -12.10
CA MET A 180 -6.71 11.37 -11.66
C MET A 180 -6.99 12.43 -12.73
N THR A 181 -5.99 12.80 -13.52
CA THR A 181 -6.09 13.86 -14.56
C THR A 181 -7.18 13.60 -15.60
N GLY A 182 -7.52 12.32 -15.87
CA GLY A 182 -8.59 11.95 -16.80
C GLY A 182 -10.02 12.11 -16.26
N ILE A 183 -10.21 12.27 -14.95
CA ILE A 183 -11.55 12.39 -14.34
C ILE A 183 -12.14 13.78 -14.60
N TRP A 184 -11.32 14.83 -14.42
CA TRP A 184 -11.76 16.22 -14.56
C TRP A 184 -11.94 16.66 -16.02
N GLN A 185 -11.05 16.23 -16.92
CA GLN A 185 -11.10 16.61 -18.33
C GLN A 185 -12.37 16.11 -19.05
N ASN A 186 -12.99 15.04 -18.55
CA ASN A 186 -14.21 14.47 -19.13
C ASN A 186 -15.51 15.07 -18.55
N GLY A 187 -15.44 15.81 -17.44
CA GLY A 187 -16.61 16.34 -16.72
C GLY A 187 -17.16 17.68 -17.23
N GLY A 188 -16.43 18.39 -18.08
CA GLY A 188 -16.86 19.65 -18.68
C GLY A 188 -15.66 20.48 -19.11
N ASN A 189 -15.77 21.19 -20.24
CA ASN A 189 -14.72 22.00 -20.87
C ASN A 189 -14.23 23.22 -20.04
N ASN A 190 -14.36 23.21 -18.72
CA ASN A 190 -13.90 24.27 -17.85
C ASN A 190 -12.47 23.95 -17.42
N GLU A 191 -11.52 24.33 -18.26
CA GLU A 191 -10.12 24.45 -17.88
C GLU A 191 -10.05 25.29 -16.59
N LEU A 192 -9.48 24.74 -15.51
CA LEU A 192 -9.34 25.46 -14.25
C LEU A 192 -8.59 26.77 -14.50
N SER A 193 -9.08 27.88 -13.94
CA SER A 193 -8.45 29.18 -14.19
C SER A 193 -6.99 29.17 -13.70
N PRO A 194 -6.07 29.87 -14.38
CA PRO A 194 -4.67 29.97 -13.93
C PRO A 194 -4.52 30.46 -12.48
N GLU A 195 -5.48 31.23 -12.00
CA GLU A 195 -5.54 31.71 -10.61
C GLU A 195 -5.77 30.57 -9.61
N VAL A 196 -6.65 29.60 -9.93
CA VAL A 196 -6.88 28.41 -9.09
C VAL A 196 -5.62 27.57 -9.02
N GLN A 197 -4.97 27.35 -10.17
CA GLN A 197 -3.72 26.57 -10.23
C GLN A 197 -2.60 27.22 -9.41
N GLN A 198 -2.40 28.53 -9.54
CA GLN A 198 -1.39 29.24 -8.76
C GLN A 198 -1.70 29.22 -7.26
N ARG A 199 -2.98 29.36 -6.87
CA ARG A 199 -3.40 29.26 -5.48
C ARG A 199 -3.10 27.87 -4.91
N CYS A 200 -3.42 26.81 -5.64
CA CYS A 200 -3.08 25.46 -5.21
C CYS A 200 -1.58 25.23 -5.10
N MET A 201 -0.80 25.72 -6.07
CA MET A 201 0.66 25.66 -6.00
C MET A 201 1.20 26.33 -4.72
N ASN A 202 0.69 27.51 -4.38
CA ASN A 202 1.07 28.20 -3.14
C ASN A 202 0.69 27.37 -1.90
N LYS A 203 -0.52 26.78 -1.85
CA LYS A 203 -0.92 25.91 -0.74
C LYS A 203 0.01 24.70 -0.56
N VAL A 204 0.45 24.09 -1.66
CA VAL A 204 1.41 22.98 -1.64
C VAL A 204 2.77 23.44 -1.12
N LEU A 205 3.27 24.58 -1.60
CA LEU A 205 4.55 25.17 -1.15
C LEU A 205 4.53 25.60 0.32
N ASP A 206 3.38 26.07 0.80
CA ASP A 206 3.14 26.44 2.20
C ASP A 206 2.96 25.22 3.12
N GLY A 207 2.98 23.99 2.56
CA GLY A 207 2.90 22.74 3.31
C GLY A 207 1.49 22.41 3.83
N LEU A 208 0.43 22.99 3.26
CA LEU A 208 -0.94 22.79 3.75
C LEU A 208 -1.46 21.36 3.56
N TYR A 209 -0.91 20.62 2.60
CA TYR A 209 -1.26 19.22 2.36
C TYR A 209 -0.26 18.25 3.01
N GLY A 210 0.84 18.76 3.58
CA GLY A 210 1.96 17.99 4.12
C GLY A 210 3.29 18.35 3.46
N ILE A 211 4.35 17.57 3.77
CA ILE A 211 5.69 17.79 3.22
C ILE A 211 5.89 16.83 2.05
N ALA A 212 6.15 17.40 0.87
CA ALA A 212 6.50 16.65 -0.34
C ALA A 212 8.02 16.60 -0.52
N ASP A 213 8.57 15.40 -0.64
CA ASP A 213 10.00 15.13 -0.79
C ASP A 213 10.44 14.95 -2.25
N SER A 214 9.47 14.85 -3.18
CA SER A 214 9.71 14.63 -4.60
C SER A 214 8.78 15.50 -5.47
N GLN A 215 9.16 15.72 -6.74
CA GLN A 215 8.30 16.42 -7.69
C GLN A 215 6.95 15.70 -7.86
N ARG A 216 6.96 14.36 -7.91
CA ARG A 216 5.73 13.57 -8.04
C ARG A 216 4.79 13.78 -6.85
N GLN A 217 5.34 13.87 -5.63
CA GLN A 217 4.55 14.15 -4.43
C GLN A 217 3.94 15.56 -4.47
N GLN A 218 4.68 16.55 -4.97
CA GLN A 218 4.15 17.90 -5.20
C GLN A 218 3.03 17.89 -6.24
N ASP A 219 3.22 17.17 -7.35
CA ASP A 219 2.21 17.03 -8.40
C ASP A 219 0.94 16.34 -7.87
N LEU A 220 1.07 15.38 -6.94
CA LEU A 220 -0.06 14.76 -6.27
C LEU A 220 -0.82 15.76 -5.41
N TYR A 221 -0.16 16.47 -4.50
CA TYR A 221 -0.85 17.46 -3.68
C TYR A 221 -1.47 18.58 -4.52
N LEU A 222 -0.82 18.98 -5.61
CA LEU A 222 -1.38 19.91 -6.56
C LEU A 222 -2.68 19.34 -7.14
N THR A 223 -2.65 18.10 -7.61
CA THR A 223 -3.84 17.45 -8.20
C THR A 223 -4.98 17.32 -7.19
N LEU A 224 -4.69 16.94 -5.94
CA LEU A 224 -5.67 16.88 -4.86
C LEU A 224 -6.28 18.26 -4.56
N CYS A 225 -5.46 19.31 -4.48
CA CYS A 225 -5.96 20.66 -4.29
C CYS A 225 -6.87 21.11 -5.44
N LEU A 226 -6.48 20.82 -6.69
CA LEU A 226 -7.27 21.15 -7.87
C LEU A 226 -8.61 20.40 -7.87
N GLU A 227 -8.62 19.14 -7.42
CA GLU A 227 -9.81 18.33 -7.24
C GLU A 227 -10.75 18.92 -6.17
N GLU A 228 -10.23 19.28 -4.99
CA GLU A 228 -11.00 19.94 -3.94
C GLU A 228 -11.62 21.27 -4.40
N GLU A 229 -10.85 22.10 -5.10
CA GLU A 229 -11.35 23.36 -5.65
C GLU A 229 -12.37 23.11 -6.77
N GLY A 230 -12.18 22.06 -7.58
CA GLY A 230 -13.12 21.61 -8.60
C GLY A 230 -14.49 21.24 -8.01
N TYR A 231 -14.53 20.39 -6.99
CA TYR A 231 -15.79 20.01 -6.32
C TYR A 231 -16.51 21.22 -5.72
N ARG A 232 -15.78 22.16 -5.10
CA ARG A 232 -16.38 23.38 -4.55
C ARG A 232 -17.10 24.22 -5.61
N LEU A 233 -16.52 24.33 -6.81
CA LEU A 233 -17.14 25.06 -7.92
C LEU A 233 -18.40 24.34 -8.44
N PHE A 234 -18.43 23.01 -8.42
CA PHE A 234 -19.63 22.25 -8.77
C PHE A 234 -20.75 22.48 -7.75
N ASP A 235 -20.47 22.43 -6.45
CA ASP A 235 -21.46 22.63 -5.40
C ASP A 235 -22.08 24.03 -5.40
N GLU A 236 -21.34 25.08 -5.80
CA GLU A 236 -21.87 26.46 -5.88
C GLU A 236 -22.88 26.67 -7.03
N HIS A 237 -23.02 25.70 -7.94
CA HIS A 237 -23.89 25.79 -9.12
C HIS A 237 -25.15 24.92 -9.04
N PHE A 238 -25.37 24.19 -7.93
CA PHE A 238 -26.56 23.39 -7.67
C PHE A 238 -27.24 23.78 -6.36
#